data_AF-A0A6A4TB34-F1
#
_entry.id   AF-A0A6A4TB34-F1
#
_cell.length_a   1.000
_cell.length_b   1.000
_cell.length_c   1.000
_cell.angle_alpha   90.00
_cell.angle_beta   90.00
_cell.angle_gamma   90.00
#
_symmetry.space_group_name_H-M   'P 1'
#
loop_
_entity.id
_entity.type
_entity.pdbx_description
1 polymer ?
#
loop_
_entity_poly.entity_id
_entity_poly.type
_entity_poly.pdbx_seq_one_letter_code
_entity_poly.pdbx_strand_id
1 'polypeptide(L)'
;MDEFDAYIIVSFVNATLVLSIGETVEEVTDSGFLGTTPTLSCSLLGEDALVQVYPDGIRHIRADKRVNEWKTPGKKTIVRCAVNQRQVVIALTGGELVYFEMDPLCKRLVKLCLR
;
A
#
# COMPACT_ATOMS: atom_id res chain seq x y z
N MET A 1 4.21 4.34 19.87
CA MET A 1 4.41 3.32 18.82
C MET A 1 4.04 2.00 19.43
N ASP A 2 3.33 1.16 18.69
CA ASP A 2 3.14 -0.22 19.09
C ASP A 2 4.50 -0.92 19.06
N GLU A 3 4.80 -1.74 20.06
CA GLU A 3 6.10 -2.40 20.20
C GLU A 3 6.22 -3.58 19.23
N PHE A 4 5.08 -4.10 18.78
CA PHE A 4 4.99 -5.30 17.96
C PHE A 4 4.35 -5.02 16.61
N ASP A 5 4.78 -5.78 15.60
CA ASP A 5 4.13 -5.77 14.29
C ASP A 5 2.75 -6.46 14.37
N ALA A 6 1.78 -5.95 13.60
CA ALA A 6 0.42 -6.48 13.57
C ALA A 6 0.17 -7.47 12.42
N TYR A 7 0.94 -7.37 11.32
CA TYR A 7 0.69 -8.13 10.11
C TYR A 7 1.97 -8.68 9.48
N ILE A 8 1.87 -9.88 8.92
CA ILE A 8 2.84 -10.46 7.98
C ILE A 8 2.17 -10.55 6.61
N ILE A 9 2.81 -9.97 5.60
CA ILE A 9 2.31 -9.95 4.23
C ILE A 9 3.18 -10.85 3.36
N VAL A 10 2.58 -11.82 2.70
CA VAL A 10 3.27 -12.75 1.79
C VAL A 10 2.70 -12.57 0.39
N SER A 11 3.51 -12.04 -0.54
CA SER A 11 3.12 -11.92 -1.94
C SER A 11 3.47 -13.17 -2.73
N PHE A 12 2.48 -13.72 -3.42
CA PHE A 12 2.63 -14.76 -4.43
C PHE A 12 2.51 -14.15 -5.83
N VAL A 13 2.72 -14.95 -6.88
CA VAL A 13 2.61 -14.48 -8.28
C VAL A 13 1.22 -13.94 -8.60
N ASN A 14 0.16 -14.55 -8.06
CA ASN A 14 -1.24 -14.25 -8.41
C ASN A 14 -2.08 -13.77 -7.22
N ALA A 15 -1.49 -13.62 -6.03
CA ALA A 15 -2.23 -13.33 -4.80
C ALA A 15 -1.33 -12.73 -3.73
N THR A 16 -1.95 -12.19 -2.69
CA THR A 16 -1.30 -11.76 -1.45
C THR A 16 -2.01 -12.44 -0.28
N LEU A 17 -1.24 -13.09 0.59
CA LEU A 17 -1.72 -13.65 1.85
C LEU A 17 -1.41 -12.66 2.97
N VAL A 18 -2.41 -12.37 3.81
CA VAL A 18 -2.28 -11.47 4.96
C VAL A 18 -2.49 -12.29 6.22
N LEU A 19 -1.49 -12.30 7.09
CA LEU A 19 -1.53 -12.96 8.38
C LEU A 19 -1.55 -11.90 9.48
N SER A 20 -2.47 -12.02 10.43
CA SER A 20 -2.49 -11.20 11.65
C SER A 20 -1.62 -11.85 12.72
N ILE A 21 -0.90 -11.02 13.47
CA ILE A 21 -0.12 -11.45 14.64
C ILE A 21 -0.95 -11.16 15.90
N GLY A 22 -1.30 -12.20 16.64
CA GLY A 22 -1.98 -12.12 17.94
C GLY A 22 -1.41 -13.16 18.91
N GLU A 23 -2.27 -13.85 19.66
CA GLU A 23 -1.86 -15.05 20.41
C GLU A 23 -1.40 -16.16 19.47
N THR A 24 -2.12 -16.32 18.36
CA THR A 24 -1.83 -17.20 17.23
C THR A 24 -1.64 -16.37 15.97
N VAL A 25 -0.94 -16.93 14.98
CA VAL A 25 -0.84 -16.34 13.64
C VAL A 25 -1.97 -16.91 12.78
N GLU A 26 -2.83 -16.05 12.27
CA GLU A 26 -4.03 -16.45 11.53
C GLU A 26 -4.18 -15.66 10.22
N GLU A 27 -4.71 -16.30 9.19
CA GLU A 27 -5.06 -15.63 7.94
C GLU A 27 -6.29 -14.73 8.14
N VAL A 28 -6.19 -13.47 7.69
CA VAL A 28 -7.26 -12.48 7.82
C VAL A 28 -7.62 -11.85 6.48
N THR A 29 -8.91 -11.53 6.31
CA THR A 29 -9.46 -10.94 5.07
C THR A 29 -10.02 -9.53 5.26
N ASP A 30 -10.19 -9.08 6.50
CA ASP A 30 -10.76 -7.76 6.84
C ASP A 30 -9.69 -6.68 7.12
N SER A 31 -8.44 -6.94 6.76
CA SER A 31 -7.29 -6.04 6.93
C SER A 31 -7.29 -4.83 5.98
N GLY A 32 -8.11 -4.89 4.91
CA GLY A 32 -8.17 -3.86 3.86
C GLY A 32 -7.18 -4.07 2.70
N PHE A 33 -6.16 -4.93 2.89
CA PHE A 33 -5.26 -5.34 1.82
C PHE A 33 -6.02 -6.08 0.72
N LEU A 34 -5.58 -5.89 -0.52
CA LEU A 34 -6.09 -6.63 -1.66
C LEU A 34 -5.35 -7.97 -1.80
N GLY A 35 -6.02 -9.06 -1.46
CA GLY A 35 -5.45 -10.41 -1.53
C GLY A 35 -5.43 -11.05 -2.93
N THR A 36 -6.18 -10.51 -3.89
CA THR A 36 -6.40 -11.13 -5.21
C THR A 36 -5.35 -10.73 -6.28
N THR A 37 -4.27 -10.07 -5.87
CA THR A 37 -3.19 -9.59 -6.74
C THR A 37 -1.87 -9.62 -5.96
N PRO A 38 -0.71 -9.78 -6.61
CA PRO A 38 0.59 -9.61 -5.95
C PRO A 38 0.74 -8.21 -5.33
N THR A 39 1.48 -8.15 -4.22
CA THR A 39 1.88 -6.90 -3.56
C THR A 39 3.35 -6.61 -3.86
N LEU A 40 3.62 -5.40 -4.37
CA LEU A 40 4.98 -4.93 -4.63
C LEU A 40 5.64 -4.35 -3.37
N SER A 41 4.85 -3.68 -2.54
CA SER A 41 5.30 -3.14 -1.26
C SER A 41 4.10 -2.93 -0.33
N CYS A 42 4.32 -3.14 0.96
CA CYS A 42 3.42 -2.74 2.02
C CYS A 42 4.22 -2.06 3.13
N SER A 43 3.67 -1.02 3.75
CA SER A 43 4.33 -0.33 4.87
C SER A 43 3.34 0.50 5.70
N LEU A 44 3.75 0.83 6.92
CA LEU A 44 3.12 1.87 7.72
C LEU A 44 3.43 3.25 7.10
N LEU A 45 2.38 3.99 6.78
CA LEU A 45 2.42 5.35 6.30
C LEU A 45 1.85 6.28 7.39
N GLY A 46 2.68 7.21 7.85
CA GLY A 46 2.36 8.02 9.02
C GLY A 46 2.38 7.20 10.30
N GLU A 47 1.39 7.43 11.16
CA GLU A 47 1.32 6.83 12.49
C GLU A 47 0.44 5.57 12.52
N ASP A 48 -0.60 5.54 11.69
CA ASP A 48 -1.74 4.64 11.86
C ASP A 48 -2.41 4.21 10.54
N ALA A 49 -1.83 4.57 9.40
CA ALA A 49 -2.33 4.15 8.10
C ALA A 49 -1.37 3.17 7.43
N LEU A 50 -1.92 2.22 6.68
CA LEU A 50 -1.14 1.28 5.89
C LEU A 50 -1.22 1.70 4.42
N VAL A 51 -0.14 1.43 3.69
CA VAL A 51 -0.14 1.53 2.23
C VAL A 51 0.22 0.18 1.63
N GLN A 52 -0.52 -0.20 0.59
CA GLN A 52 -0.23 -1.35 -0.28
C GLN A 52 -0.03 -0.83 -1.69
N VAL A 53 1.09 -1.16 -2.31
CA VAL A 53 1.36 -0.94 -3.72
C VAL A 53 1.23 -2.28 -4.44
N TYR A 54 0.39 -2.33 -5.47
CA TYR A 54 0.16 -3.51 -6.31
C TYR A 54 0.20 -3.11 -7.80
N PRO A 55 0.30 -4.05 -8.76
CA PRO A 55 0.54 -3.69 -10.15
C PRO A 55 -0.47 -2.70 -10.75
N ASP A 56 -1.73 -2.76 -10.34
CA ASP A 56 -2.80 -1.94 -10.90
C ASP A 56 -3.14 -0.70 -10.05
N GLY A 57 -2.41 -0.45 -8.95
CA GLY A 57 -2.70 0.70 -8.12
C GLY A 57 -2.02 0.77 -6.75
N ILE A 58 -2.52 1.69 -5.94
CA ILE A 58 -2.12 1.90 -4.55
C ILE A 58 -3.37 1.91 -3.68
N ARG A 59 -3.37 1.14 -2.59
CA ARG A 59 -4.37 1.25 -1.52
C ARG A 59 -3.78 1.95 -0.32
N HIS A 60 -4.47 2.97 0.15
CA HIS A 60 -4.21 3.66 1.40
C HIS A 60 -5.32 3.30 2.39
N ILE A 61 -4.98 2.48 3.38
CA ILE A 61 -5.88 1.88 4.37
C ILE A 61 -5.71 2.68 5.66
N ARG A 62 -6.76 3.39 6.06
CA ARG A 62 -6.72 4.23 7.27
C ARG A 62 -7.01 3.40 8.52
N ALA A 63 -6.64 3.94 9.69
CA ALA A 63 -6.92 3.33 10.99
C ALA A 63 -8.40 2.95 11.22
N ASP A 64 -9.32 3.72 10.62
CA ASP A 64 -10.76 3.46 10.70
C ASP A 64 -11.28 2.49 9.61
N LYS A 65 -10.38 1.68 9.05
CA LYS A 65 -10.62 0.69 7.98
C LYS A 65 -11.11 1.29 6.65
N ARG A 66 -11.16 2.62 6.50
CA ARG A 66 -11.47 3.22 5.18
C ARG A 66 -10.32 3.01 4.21
N VAL A 67 -10.63 2.47 3.04
CA VAL A 67 -9.67 2.25 1.96
C VAL A 67 -9.85 3.32 0.88
N ASN A 68 -8.79 4.05 0.60
CA ASN A 68 -8.70 4.90 -0.59
C ASN A 68 -7.85 4.20 -1.63
N GLU A 69 -8.38 4.03 -2.84
CA GLU A 69 -7.70 3.35 -3.93
C GLU A 69 -7.33 4.35 -5.02
N TRP A 70 -6.07 4.35 -5.41
CA TRP A 70 -5.60 5.01 -6.61
C TRP A 70 -5.29 3.94 -7.66
N LYS A 71 -5.95 4.02 -8.82
CA LYS A 71 -5.72 3.10 -9.94
C LYS A 71 -4.73 3.69 -10.93
N THR A 72 -3.92 2.83 -11.53
CA THR A 72 -3.03 3.25 -12.61
C THR A 72 -3.82 3.81 -13.80
N PRO A 73 -3.29 4.82 -14.52
CA PRO A 73 -3.97 5.39 -15.66
C PRO A 73 -3.90 4.47 -16.90
N GLY A 74 -5.02 4.33 -17.60
CA GLY A 74 -5.10 3.59 -18.86
C GLY A 74 -4.81 2.10 -18.71
N LYS A 75 -3.84 1.59 -19.47
CA LYS A 75 -3.37 0.19 -19.41
C LYS A 75 -1.98 0.05 -18.77
N LYS A 76 -1.53 1.07 -18.03
CA LYS A 76 -0.22 1.04 -17.36
C LYS A 76 -0.28 0.22 -16.08
N THR A 77 0.85 -0.37 -15.71
CA THR A 77 1.02 -1.05 -14.42
C THR A 77 2.23 -0.50 -13.70
N ILE A 78 2.23 -0.61 -12.37
CA ILE A 78 3.36 -0.28 -11.52
C ILE A 78 4.39 -1.41 -11.64
N VAL A 79 5.62 -1.07 -12.04
CA VAL A 79 6.71 -2.04 -12.19
C VAL A 79 7.67 -2.02 -11.01
N ARG A 80 7.84 -0.88 -10.35
CA ARG A 80 8.69 -0.69 -9.17
C ARG A 80 8.08 0.39 -8.27
N CYS A 81 8.41 0.33 -6.99
CA CYS A 81 8.02 1.34 -6.03
C CYS A 81 9.09 1.51 -4.94
N ALA A 82 9.11 2.69 -4.34
CA ALA A 82 9.85 2.99 -3.13
C ALA A 82 8.91 3.70 -2.16
N VAL A 83 8.91 3.28 -0.91
CA VAL A 83 8.02 3.80 0.12
C VAL A 83 8.83 4.16 1.36
N ASN A 84 8.45 5.24 2.02
CA ASN A 84 8.92 5.58 3.36
C ASN A 84 7.73 6.04 4.22
N GLN A 85 8.02 6.56 5.42
CA GLN A 85 7.00 6.95 6.40
C GLN A 85 5.99 8.00 5.90
N ARG A 86 6.30 8.81 4.88
CA ARG A 86 5.39 9.89 4.41
C ARG A 86 5.26 9.98 2.90
N GLN A 87 6.02 9.20 2.15
CA GLN A 87 6.19 9.34 0.71
C GLN A 87 6.10 7.99 0.01
N VAL A 88 5.47 7.99 -1.17
CA VAL A 88 5.37 6.84 -2.05
C VAL A 88 5.79 7.28 -3.45
N VAL A 89 6.81 6.65 -4.02
CA VAL A 89 7.22 6.82 -5.41
C VAL A 89 6.93 5.52 -6.16
N ILE A 90 6.31 5.62 -7.32
CA ILE A 90 6.04 4.48 -8.20
C ILE A 90 6.61 4.73 -9.59
N ALA A 91 7.10 3.68 -10.22
CA ALA A 91 7.45 3.66 -11.63
C ALA A 91 6.41 2.85 -12.39
N LEU A 92 5.82 3.45 -13.43
CA LEU A 92 4.87 2.81 -14.32
C LEU A 92 5.57 2.17 -15.52
N THR A 93 4.87 1.27 -16.22
CA THR A 93 5.27 0.86 -17.56
C THR A 93 5.48 2.07 -18.47
N GLY A 94 6.57 2.04 -19.24
CA GLY A 94 7.04 3.18 -20.04
C GLY A 94 7.94 4.18 -19.30
N GLY A 95 8.32 3.91 -18.04
CA GLY A 95 9.31 4.70 -17.31
C GLY A 95 8.79 5.99 -16.69
N GLU A 96 7.47 6.20 -16.65
CA GLU A 96 6.86 7.35 -15.98
C GLU A 96 6.92 7.17 -14.46
N LEU A 97 7.39 8.21 -13.75
CA LEU A 97 7.38 8.25 -12.29
C LEU A 97 6.18 9.03 -11.79
N VAL A 98 5.52 8.49 -10.77
CA VAL A 98 4.47 9.19 -10.04
C VAL A 98 4.86 9.25 -8.57
N TYR A 99 4.75 10.45 -7.99
CA TYR A 99 5.05 10.70 -6.60
C TYR A 99 3.76 10.94 -5.83
N PHE A 100 3.74 10.48 -4.59
CA PHE A 100 2.67 10.75 -3.65
C PHE A 100 3.28 11.13 -2.30
N GLU A 101 2.62 12.07 -1.63
CA GLU A 101 2.99 12.50 -0.29
C GLU A 101 1.77 12.48 0.62
N MET A 102 1.98 12.08 1.87
CA MET A 102 0.95 12.15 2.89
C MET A 102 0.76 13.59 3.36
N ASP A 103 -0.44 14.13 3.13
CA ASP A 103 -0.85 15.43 3.66
C ASP A 103 -0.80 15.43 5.20
N PRO A 104 -0.06 16.37 5.83
CA PRO A 104 0.15 16.37 7.27
C PRO A 104 -1.10 16.71 8.08
N LEU A 105 -2.10 17.37 7.48
CA LEU A 105 -3.32 17.81 8.16
C LEU A 105 -4.43 16.77 8.05
N CYS A 106 -4.67 16.27 6.84
CA CYS A 106 -5.79 15.37 6.58
C CYS A 106 -5.40 13.88 6.55
N LYS A 107 -4.09 13.57 6.69
CA LYS A 107 -3.54 12.21 6.59
C LYS A 107 -3.98 11.49 5.31
N ARG A 108 -4.15 12.22 4.20
CA ARG A 108 -4.49 11.64 2.89
C ARG A 108 -3.25 11.53 2.03
N LEU A 109 -3.14 10.45 1.26
CA LEU A 109 -2.11 10.31 0.25
C LEU A 109 -2.48 11.16 -0.98
N VAL A 110 -1.68 12.18 -1.27
CA VAL A 110 -1.92 13.14 -2.35
C VAL A 110 -0.96 12.87 -3.49
N LYS A 111 -1.48 12.72 -4.72
CA LYS A 111 -0.66 12.58 -5.93
C LYS A 111 0.00 13.90 -6.28
N LEU A 112 1.31 13.88 -6.42
CA LEU A 112 2.14 14.96 -6.93
C LEU A 112 2.79 14.46 -8.23
N CYS A 113 2.41 15.06 -9.37
CA CYS A 113 2.98 14.64 -10.65
C CYS A 113 4.41 15.17 -10.77
N LEU A 114 5.39 14.28 -10.88
CA LEU A 114 6.74 14.65 -11.30
C LEU A 114 6.70 14.79 -12.83
N ARG A 115 7.01 15.98 -13.34
CA ARG A 115 7.21 16.21 -14.78
C ARG A 115 8.69 16.06 -15.11
#